data_AF-A0A2M8TB56-F1
#
_entry.id   AF-A0A2M8TB56-F1
#
_cell.length_a   1.000
_cell.length_b   1.000
_cell.length_c   1.000
_cell.angle_alpha   90.00
_cell.angle_beta   90.00
_cell.angle_gamma   90.00
#
_symmetry.space_group_name_H-M   'P 1'
#
loop_
_entity.id
_entity.type
_entity.pdbx_description
1 polymer ?
#
loop_
_entity_poly.entity_id
_entity_poly.type
_entity_poly.pdbx_seq_one_letter_code
_entity_poly.pdbx_strand_id
1 'polypeptide(L)'
;MPYAGMVLHRQNKYIAAFNSAGAIDKEHAVTLEKIRIKKDSIFDKMIALGVFFECENGFFYMNADTAEKLKNNRSGFHIWRLEKNNNVTK
;
A
#
# COMPACT_ATOMS: atom_id res chain seq x y z
N MET A 1 -12.22 4.91 21.12
CA MET A 1 -11.12 5.30 20.22
C MET A 1 -11.41 4.83 18.79
N PRO A 2 -11.88 5.69 17.88
CA PRO A 2 -12.33 5.29 16.53
C PRO A 2 -11.22 5.30 15.44
N TYR A 3 -9.93 5.24 15.81
CA TYR A 3 -8.83 5.41 14.85
C TYR A 3 -8.59 4.20 13.93
N ALA A 4 -8.80 2.96 14.41
CA ALA A 4 -8.50 1.76 13.63
C ALA A 4 -9.43 1.59 12.42
N GLY A 5 -10.71 1.91 12.56
CA GLY A 5 -11.68 1.84 11.46
C GLY A 5 -11.39 2.86 10.35
N MET A 6 -10.91 4.05 10.72
CA MET A 6 -10.54 5.09 9.74
C MET A 6 -9.31 4.69 8.91
N VAL A 7 -8.32 4.07 9.55
CA VAL A 7 -7.12 3.56 8.87
C VAL A 7 -7.50 2.47 7.88
N LEU A 8 -8.29 1.48 8.29
CA LEU A 8 -8.73 0.39 7.43
C LEU A 8 -9.55 0.89 6.23
N HIS A 9 -10.46 1.85 6.47
CA HIS A 9 -11.23 2.46 5.38
C HIS A 9 -10.32 3.17 4.36
N ARG A 10 -9.30 3.90 4.82
CA ARG A 10 -8.33 4.56 3.92
C ARG A 10 -7.47 3.57 3.15
N GLN A 11 -6.97 2.52 3.81
CA GLN A 11 -6.19 1.46 3.15
C GLN A 11 -6.99 0.81 2.02
N ASN A 12 -8.24 0.43 2.30
CA ASN A 12 -9.14 -0.15 1.31
C ASN A 12 -9.43 0.82 0.17
N LYS A 13 -9.59 2.13 0.46
CA LYS A 13 -9.78 3.16 -0.56
C LYS A 13 -8.58 3.27 -1.50
N TYR A 14 -7.36 3.25 -0.97
CA TYR A 14 -6.14 3.27 -1.81
C TYR A 14 -6.06 2.01 -2.66
N ILE A 15 -6.21 0.83 -2.08
CA ILE A 15 -6.16 -0.44 -2.82
C ILE A 15 -7.19 -0.46 -3.96
N ALA A 16 -8.43 -0.04 -3.67
CA ALA A 16 -9.49 0.03 -4.67
C ALA A 16 -9.13 0.99 -5.81
N ALA A 17 -8.60 2.17 -5.50
CA ALA A 17 -8.24 3.17 -6.52
C ALA A 17 -7.11 2.69 -7.45
N PHE A 18 -6.06 2.05 -6.89
CA PHE A 18 -4.98 1.48 -7.70
C PHE A 18 -5.47 0.29 -8.55
N ASN A 19 -6.35 -0.55 -8.00
CA ASN A 19 -6.94 -1.67 -8.72
C ASN A 19 -7.84 -1.19 -9.87
N SER A 20 -8.70 -0.19 -9.63
CA SER A 20 -9.52 0.43 -10.69
C SER A 20 -8.70 1.12 -11.77
N ALA A 21 -7.50 1.62 -11.42
CA ALA A 21 -6.58 2.19 -12.39
C ALA A 21 -5.75 1.14 -13.14
N GLY A 22 -5.84 -0.14 -12.77
CA GLY A 22 -5.02 -1.22 -13.31
C GLY A 22 -3.55 -1.19 -12.85
N ALA A 23 -3.21 -0.36 -11.87
CA ALA A 23 -1.84 -0.12 -11.42
C ALA A 23 -1.35 -1.21 -10.45
N ILE A 24 -1.36 -2.46 -10.91
CA ILE A 24 -1.00 -3.66 -10.14
C ILE A 24 0.42 -4.17 -10.41
N ASP A 25 1.14 -3.50 -11.32
CA ASP A 25 2.50 -3.84 -11.73
C ASP A 25 3.23 -2.59 -12.22
N LYS A 26 4.54 -2.72 -12.44
CA LYS A 26 5.42 -1.62 -12.83
C LYS A 26 5.06 -1.03 -14.19
N GLU A 27 4.54 -1.82 -15.12
CA GLU A 27 4.18 -1.37 -16.47
C GLU A 27 2.92 -0.50 -16.45
N HIS A 28 2.01 -0.79 -15.53
CA HIS A 28 0.78 -0.04 -15.33
C HIS A 28 0.86 0.98 -14.18
N ALA A 29 2.07 1.36 -13.74
CA ALA A 29 2.23 2.32 -12.66
C ALA A 29 1.52 3.66 -12.96
N VAL A 30 0.95 4.29 -11.93
CA VAL A 30 0.21 5.54 -12.03
C VAL A 30 0.64 6.55 -10.98
N THR A 31 0.54 7.83 -11.31
CA THR A 31 0.77 8.90 -10.33
C THR A 31 -0.43 9.05 -9.39
N LEU A 32 -0.18 9.51 -8.16
CA LEU A 32 -1.24 9.80 -7.19
C LEU A 32 -2.24 10.85 -7.70
N GLU A 33 -1.76 11.81 -8.49
CA GLU A 33 -2.60 12.82 -9.13
C GLU A 33 -3.62 12.22 -10.11
N LYS A 34 -3.19 11.22 -10.91
CA LYS A 34 -4.06 10.54 -11.88
C LYS A 34 -5.23 9.83 -11.21
N ILE A 35 -4.98 9.23 -10.05
CA ILE A 35 -6.01 8.57 -9.22
C ILE A 35 -6.66 9.51 -8.19
N ARG A 36 -6.35 10.82 -8.25
CA ARG A 36 -6.87 11.88 -7.37
C ARG A 36 -6.71 11.57 -5.88
N ILE A 37 -5.61 10.93 -5.52
CA ILE A 37 -5.26 10.61 -4.14
C ILE A 37 -4.18 11.56 -3.66
N LYS A 38 -4.27 11.99 -2.41
CA LYS A 38 -3.18 12.71 -1.73
C LYS A 38 -2.35 11.72 -0.91
N LYS A 39 -1.04 11.94 -0.92
CA LYS A 39 -0.10 11.22 -0.07
C LYS A 39 -0.36 11.61 1.38
N ASP A 40 -0.59 10.62 2.23
CA ASP A 40 -0.81 10.76 3.67
C ASP A 40 0.09 9.77 4.42
N SER A 41 0.24 9.94 5.74
CA SER A 41 1.06 9.05 6.58
C SER A 41 0.63 7.58 6.55
N ILE A 42 -0.62 7.27 6.20
CA ILE A 42 -1.10 5.90 6.00
C ILE A 42 -0.55 5.33 4.69
N PHE A 43 -0.46 6.15 3.64
CA PHE A 43 0.11 5.76 2.35
C PHE A 43 1.60 5.46 2.49
N ASP A 44 2.35 6.33 3.20
CA ASP A 44 3.78 6.08 3.50
C ASP A 44 3.99 4.75 4.23
N LYS A 45 3.12 4.43 5.19
CA LYS A 45 3.16 3.14 5.88
C LYS A 45 2.88 1.96 4.95
N MET A 46 1.98 2.14 3.98
CA MET A 46 1.68 1.10 2.99
C MET A 46 2.84 0.90 2.00
N ILE A 47 3.60 1.96 1.68
CA ILE A 47 4.87 1.83 0.95
C ILE A 47 5.88 1.04 1.77
N ALA A 48 6.08 1.41 3.05
CA ALA A 48 7.01 0.72 3.95
C ALA A 48 6.64 -0.76 4.15
N LEU A 49 5.36 -1.11 4.05
CA LEU A 49 4.88 -2.49 4.11
C LEU A 49 5.05 -3.27 2.80
N GLY A 50 5.48 -2.63 1.71
CA GLY A 50 5.59 -3.25 0.40
C GLY A 50 4.24 -3.46 -0.31
N VAL A 51 3.19 -2.75 0.10
CA VAL A 51 1.89 -2.76 -0.61
C VAL A 51 1.97 -1.88 -1.85
N PHE A 52 2.59 -0.71 -1.73
CA PHE A 52 2.85 0.19 -2.85
C PHE A 52 4.35 0.34 -3.06
N PHE A 53 4.74 0.45 -4.32
CA PHE A 53 6.12 0.68 -4.72
C PHE A 53 6.18 1.96 -5.52
N GLU A 54 7.13 2.82 -5.15
CA GLU A 54 7.45 4.02 -5.91
C GLU A 54 8.39 3.67 -7.06
N CYS A 55 8.05 4.17 -8.24
CA CYS A 55 8.87 4.12 -9.44
C CYS A 55 9.52 5.48 -9.69
N GLU A 56 10.48 5.48 -10.61
CA GLU A 56 11.07 6.72 -11.12
C GLU A 56 9.97 7.65 -11.66
N ASN A 57 10.15 8.97 -11.46
CA ASN A 57 9.21 10.03 -11.85
C ASN A 57 7.88 10.09 -11.06
N GLY A 58 7.83 9.55 -9.84
CA GLY A 58 6.66 9.72 -8.95
C GLY A 58 5.44 8.88 -9.35
N PHE A 59 5.67 7.83 -10.13
CA PHE A 59 4.69 6.80 -10.41
C PHE A 59 4.67 5.78 -9.28
N PHE A 60 3.50 5.21 -9.02
CA PHE A 60 3.31 4.19 -8.00
C PHE A 60 2.57 3.00 -8.61
N TYR A 61 2.95 1.80 -8.19
CA TYR A 61 2.17 0.59 -8.47
C TYR A 61 1.90 -0.16 -7.17
N MET A 62 0.84 -0.97 -7.18
CA MET A 62 0.41 -1.76 -6.05
C MET A 62 0.80 -3.22 -6.25
N ASN A 63 1.39 -3.85 -5.25
CA ASN A 63 1.56 -5.29 -5.24
C ASN A 63 0.25 -5.96 -4.79
N ALA A 64 -0.47 -6.56 -5.74
CA ALA A 64 -1.76 -7.20 -5.49
C ALA A 64 -1.69 -8.32 -4.44
N ASP A 65 -0.63 -9.13 -4.44
CA ASP A 65 -0.44 -10.23 -3.47
C ASP A 65 -0.27 -9.69 -2.04
N THR A 66 0.52 -8.63 -1.87
CA THR A 66 0.72 -8.01 -0.55
C THR A 66 -0.53 -7.27 -0.08
N ALA A 67 -1.27 -6.63 -0.99
CA ALA A 67 -2.55 -6.00 -0.70
C ALA A 67 -3.61 -7.03 -0.26
N GLU A 68 -3.67 -8.19 -0.91
CA GLU A 68 -4.58 -9.28 -0.56
C GLU A 68 -4.24 -9.89 0.81
N LYS A 69 -2.95 -10.11 1.09
CA LYS A 69 -2.46 -10.53 2.41
C LYS A 69 -2.85 -9.53 3.50
N LEU A 70 -2.77 -8.22 3.23
CA LEU A 70 -3.20 -7.18 4.16
C LEU A 70 -4.72 -7.24 4.43
N LYS A 71 -5.53 -7.53 3.40
CA LYS A 71 -6.99 -7.62 3.49
C LYS A 71 -7.47 -8.87 4.24
N ASN A 72 -6.80 -10.00 4.05
CA ASN A 72 -7.14 -11.28 4.69
C ASN A 72 -6.64 -11.37 6.14
N ASN A 73 -5.64 -10.59 6.52
CA ASN A 73 -5.15 -10.54 7.89
C ASN A 73 -6.09 -9.68 8.76
N ARG A 74 -7.24 -10.25 9.16
CA ARG A 74 -8.25 -9.63 10.05
C ARG A 74 -7.70 -9.22 11.43
N SER A 75 -6.49 -9.65 11.78
CA SER A 75 -5.69 -9.16 12.89
C SER A 75 -4.94 -7.89 12.46
N GLY A 76 -5.63 -6.75 12.48
CA GLY A 76 -5.16 -5.44 12.01
C GLY A 76 -3.97 -4.81 12.74
N PHE A 77 -2.97 -5.57 13.18
CA PHE A 77 -1.86 -5.06 14.01
C PHE A 77 -0.51 -5.79 13.85
N HIS A 78 -0.28 -6.59 12.80
CA HIS A 78 1.05 -7.16 12.54
C HIS A 78 1.96 -6.29 11.65
N ILE A 79 1.67 -4.99 11.55
CA ILE A 79 2.51 -3.98 10.89
C ILE A 79 3.86 -3.79 11.62
N TRP A 80 4.07 -4.37 12.80
CA TRP A 80 5.31 -4.29 13.60
C TRP A 80 6.29 -5.47 13.43
N ARG A 81 6.04 -6.45 12.55
CA ARG A 81 6.84 -7.70 12.49
C ARG A 81 7.46 -8.06 11.14
N LEU A 82 7.64 -7.10 10.24
CA LEU A 82 8.40 -7.33 9.00
C LEU A 82 9.73 -6.59 8.93
N GLU A 83 10.01 -5.64 9.83
CA GLU A 83 11.34 -5.01 9.95
C GLU A 83 12.45 -5.98 10.38
N LYS A 84 12.13 -7.19 10.87
CA LYS A 84 13.17 -8.14 11.32
C LYS A 84 13.64 -9.16 10.29
N ASN A 85 13.00 -9.32 9.14
CA ASN A 85 13.31 -10.44 8.23
C ASN A 85 13.94 -10.07 6.88
N ASN A 86 14.06 -8.78 6.52
CA ASN A 86 14.69 -8.37 5.26
C ASN A 86 16.13 -7.84 5.42
N ASN A 87 16.80 -8.17 6.52
CA ASN A 87 18.23 -7.93 6.70
C ASN A 87 19.07 -9.19 6.43
N VAL A 88 18.71 -9.94 5.37
CA VAL A 88 19.54 -11.04 4.85
C VAL A 88 19.69 -10.85 3.34
N THR A 89 20.57 -9.94 2.97
CA THR A 89 21.40 -10.05 1.76
C THR A 89 22.50 -8.97 1.84
N LYS A 90 23.58 -9.33 2.52
CA LYS A 90 24.93 -8.89 2.19
C LYS A 90 25.84 -10.11 2.24
#